data_AF-A0A239KI83-F1
#
_entry.id   AF-A0A239KI83-F1
#
_cell.length_a   1.000
_cell.length_b   1.000
_cell.length_c   1.000
_cell.angle_alpha   90.00
_cell.angle_beta   90.00
_cell.angle_gamma   90.00
#
_symmetry.space_group_name_H-M   'P 1'
#
loop_
_entity.id
_entity.type
_entity.pdbx_description
1 polymer ?
#
loop_
_entity_poly.entity_id
_entity_poly.type
_entity_poly.pdbx_seq_one_letter_code
_entity_poly.pdbx_strand_id
1 'polypeptide(L)'
;MFAEIKKYKSMGLKRTQVARKLEIDYKTVSKYWEMMPQEFAKLRQAAESREKKVDKYKDLIVEWLKEYRDLSTSQIYDWLQERYVELDFKDRTLRLYVNKVREEYNLSKEKNIRQYEEVEELPMGYQAQVDLGQIWLHRPDRTKIKVYCFSMVLSHSRYNS
;
A
#
# COMPACT_ATOMS: atom_id res chain seq x y z
N MET A 1 -3.11 -18.42 20.68
CA MET A 1 -2.01 -18.18 21.65
C MET A 1 -2.44 -18.14 23.12
N PHE A 2 -2.89 -17.02 23.74
CA PHE A 2 -3.17 -16.96 25.20
C PHE A 2 -4.18 -18.02 25.68
N ALA A 3 -5.32 -18.13 25.00
CA ALA A 3 -6.35 -19.11 25.32
C ALA A 3 -5.84 -20.57 25.23
N GLU A 4 -4.99 -20.86 24.25
CA GLU A 4 -4.40 -22.20 24.07
C GLU A 4 -3.37 -22.51 25.16
N ILE A 5 -2.55 -21.53 25.56
CA ILE A 5 -1.62 -21.69 26.69
C ILE A 5 -2.40 -22.02 27.97
N LYS A 6 -3.52 -21.32 28.23
CA LYS A 6 -4.39 -21.60 29.38
C LYS A 6 -5.07 -22.97 29.28
N LYS A 7 -5.53 -23.36 28.09
CA LYS A 7 -6.09 -24.70 27.83
C LYS A 7 -5.07 -25.80 28.11
N TYR A 8 -3.83 -25.67 27.63
CA TYR A 8 -2.81 -26.67 27.91
C TYR A 8 -2.34 -26.66 29.37
N LYS A 9 -2.36 -25.50 30.03
CA LYS A 9 -2.12 -25.41 31.48
C LYS A 9 -3.20 -26.16 32.27
N SER A 10 -4.47 -26.01 31.92
CA SER A 10 -5.57 -26.73 32.60
C SER A 10 -5.54 -28.24 32.32
N MET A 11 -5.00 -28.66 31.18
CA MET A 11 -4.72 -30.06 30.86
C MET A 11 -3.48 -30.63 31.58
N GLY A 12 -2.80 -29.85 32.43
CA GLY A 12 -1.65 -30.31 33.23
C GLY A 12 -0.32 -30.38 32.48
N LEU A 13 -0.20 -29.80 31.28
CA LEU A 13 1.06 -29.80 30.53
C LEU A 13 2.11 -28.89 31.19
N LYS A 14 3.39 -29.23 31.02
CA LYS A 14 4.52 -28.37 31.43
C LYS A 14 4.76 -27.28 30.38
N ARG A 15 5.28 -26.13 30.82
CA ARG A 15 5.63 -24.98 29.96
C ARG A 15 6.45 -25.37 28.72
N THR A 16 7.43 -26.26 28.89
CA THR A 16 8.29 -26.77 27.81
C THR A 16 7.52 -27.59 26.77
N GLN A 17 6.52 -28.37 27.18
CA GLN A 17 5.66 -29.13 26.26
C GLN A 17 4.73 -28.21 25.48
N VAL A 18 4.21 -27.17 26.13
CA VAL A 18 3.36 -26.16 25.50
C VAL A 18 4.14 -25.35 24.46
N ALA A 19 5.37 -24.93 24.77
CA ALA A 19 6.24 -24.24 23.82
C ALA A 19 6.48 -25.07 22.54
N ARG A 20 6.76 -26.38 22.69
CA ARG A 20 6.93 -27.30 21.57
C ARG A 20 5.64 -27.53 20.78
N LYS A 21 4.49 -27.70 21.46
CA LYS A 21 3.20 -27.94 20.80
C LYS A 21 2.66 -26.73 20.03
N LEU A 22 2.92 -25.54 20.54
CA LEU A 22 2.47 -24.29 19.92
C LEU A 22 3.51 -23.66 19.00
N GLU A 23 4.72 -24.23 18.91
CA GLU A 23 5.86 -23.70 18.17
C GLU A 23 6.17 -22.22 18.51
N ILE A 24 6.04 -21.86 19.79
CA ILE A 24 6.29 -20.51 20.29
C ILE A 24 7.43 -20.48 21.30
N ASP A 25 8.09 -19.32 21.41
CA ASP A 25 9.18 -19.11 22.34
C ASP A 25 8.78 -19.38 23.81
N TYR A 26 9.66 -20.05 24.55
CA TYR A 26 9.42 -20.41 25.95
C TYR A 26 9.14 -19.18 26.84
N LYS A 27 9.78 -18.03 26.58
CA LYS A 27 9.53 -16.80 27.33
C LYS A 27 8.12 -16.29 27.08
N THR A 28 7.60 -16.46 25.86
CA THR A 28 6.19 -16.14 25.53
C THR A 28 5.24 -17.03 26.31
N VAL A 29 5.51 -18.34 26.38
CA VAL A 29 4.73 -19.26 27.21
C VAL A 29 4.80 -18.85 28.69
N SER A 30 6.01 -18.60 29.21
CA SER A 30 6.25 -18.22 30.60
C SER A 30 5.53 -16.91 30.97
N LYS A 31 5.57 -15.90 30.09
CA LYS A 31 4.90 -14.61 30.27
C LYS A 31 3.38 -14.78 30.41
N TYR A 32 2.76 -15.61 29.58
CA TYR A 32 1.31 -15.83 29.60
C TYR A 32 0.86 -16.93 30.55
N TRP A 33 1.80 -17.68 31.15
CA TRP A 33 1.51 -18.84 31.99
C TRP A 33 0.72 -18.47 33.24
N GLU A 34 1.18 -17.43 33.95
CA GLU A 34 0.54 -16.93 35.17
C GLU A 34 -0.33 -15.68 34.94
N MET A 35 -0.26 -15.07 33.75
CA MET A 35 -1.05 -13.88 33.44
C MET A 35 -2.56 -14.14 33.51
N MET A 36 -3.29 -13.28 34.20
CA MET A 36 -4.75 -13.39 34.34
C MET A 36 -5.47 -12.94 33.07
N PRO A 37 -6.68 -13.45 32.77
CA PRO A 37 -7.46 -12.99 31.61
C PRO A 37 -7.70 -11.48 31.60
N GLN A 38 -7.89 -10.87 32.77
CA GLN A 38 -8.05 -9.41 32.92
C GLN A 38 -6.76 -8.65 32.56
N GLU A 39 -5.60 -9.15 32.97
CA GLU A 39 -4.31 -8.54 32.61
C GLU A 39 -4.02 -8.65 31.11
N PHE A 40 -4.38 -9.80 30.51
CA PHE A 40 -4.26 -9.99 29.07
C PHE A 40 -5.22 -9.07 28.29
N ALA A 41 -6.44 -8.86 28.79
CA ALA A 41 -7.39 -7.90 28.22
C ALA A 41 -6.87 -6.47 28.31
N LYS A 42 -6.29 -6.07 29.46
CA LYS A 42 -5.63 -4.76 29.63
C LYS A 42 -4.44 -4.58 28.67
N LEU A 43 -3.60 -5.61 28.50
CA LEU A 43 -2.50 -5.56 27.53
C LEU A 43 -2.99 -5.44 26.09
N ARG A 44 -4.10 -6.12 25.76
CA ARG A 44 -4.73 -6.04 24.44
C ARG A 44 -5.30 -4.63 24.20
N GLN A 45 -6.04 -4.09 25.15
CA GLN A 45 -6.54 -2.71 25.10
C GLN A 45 -5.40 -1.68 25.02
N ALA A 46 -4.33 -1.84 25.81
CA ALA A 46 -3.18 -0.94 25.76
C ALA A 46 -2.40 -1.04 24.44
N ALA A 47 -2.42 -2.21 23.78
CA ALA A 47 -1.84 -2.37 22.45
C ALA A 47 -2.74 -1.76 21.35
N GLU A 48 -4.06 -1.78 21.54
CA GLU A 48 -5.05 -1.14 20.68
C GLU A 48 -5.09 0.39 20.86
N SER A 49 -4.87 0.88 22.09
CA SER A 49 -4.90 2.31 22.45
C SER A 49 -3.59 3.05 22.18
N ARG A 50 -2.55 2.36 21.67
CA ARG A 50 -1.37 3.07 21.16
C ARG A 50 -1.78 3.73 19.86
N GLU A 51 -1.98 5.05 19.92
CA GLU A 51 -2.03 5.90 18.74
C GLU A 51 -0.85 5.54 17.85
N LYS A 52 -1.15 5.02 16.66
CA LYS A 52 -0.10 4.77 15.69
C LYS A 52 0.33 6.13 15.20
N LYS A 53 1.64 6.31 15.00
CA LYS A 53 2.19 7.56 14.47
C LYS A 53 1.51 8.02 13.16
N VAL A 54 1.06 7.06 12.35
CA VAL A 54 0.34 7.27 11.08
C VAL A 54 -1.10 7.77 11.28
N ASP A 55 -1.71 7.58 12.46
CA ASP A 55 -3.10 7.99 12.73
C ASP A 55 -3.31 9.50 12.55
N LYS A 56 -2.26 10.31 12.75
CA LYS A 56 -2.27 11.77 12.48
C LYS A 56 -2.67 12.11 11.04
N TYR A 57 -2.45 11.19 10.11
CA TYR A 57 -2.69 11.36 8.68
C TYR A 57 -3.87 10.52 8.19
N LYS A 58 -4.64 9.89 9.10
CA LYS A 58 -5.72 8.95 8.75
C LYS A 58 -6.73 9.56 7.79
N ASP A 59 -7.26 10.73 8.13
CA ASP A 59 -8.33 11.37 7.37
C ASP A 59 -7.86 11.70 5.94
N LEU A 60 -6.63 12.20 5.80
CA LEU A 60 -6.02 12.52 4.52
C LEU A 60 -5.80 11.26 3.67
N ILE A 61 -5.27 10.19 4.27
CA ILE A 61 -5.07 8.91 3.59
C ILE A 61 -6.41 8.32 3.13
N VAL A 62 -7.45 8.42 3.95
CA VAL A 62 -8.80 7.95 3.61
C VAL A 62 -9.38 8.76 2.46
N GLU A 63 -9.23 10.08 2.45
CA GLU A 63 -9.67 10.96 1.37
C GLU A 63 -9.01 10.57 0.04
N TRP A 64 -7.69 10.42 0.02
CA TRP A 64 -6.96 10.00 -1.18
C TRP A 64 -7.36 8.61 -1.66
N LEU A 65 -7.55 7.65 -0.75
CA LEU A 65 -7.96 6.29 -1.12
C LEU A 65 -9.42 6.22 -1.61
N LYS A 66 -10.27 7.18 -1.23
CA LYS A 66 -11.63 7.32 -1.76
C LYS A 66 -11.63 7.95 -3.15
N GLU A 67 -10.77 8.94 -3.38
CA GLU A 67 -10.66 9.64 -4.66
C GLU A 67 -9.92 8.79 -5.72
N TYR A 68 -8.84 8.11 -5.32
CA TYR A 68 -8.00 7.29 -6.18
C TYR A 68 -7.81 5.90 -5.57
N ARG A 69 -8.70 4.96 -5.91
CA ARG A 69 -8.77 3.63 -5.28
C ARG A 69 -7.56 2.75 -5.57
N ASP A 70 -6.87 2.99 -6.67
CA ASP A 70 -5.71 2.25 -7.17
C ASP A 70 -4.36 2.74 -6.61
N LEU A 71 -4.34 3.86 -5.86
CA LEU A 71 -3.15 4.44 -5.25
C LEU A 71 -2.28 3.40 -4.54
N SER A 72 -0.99 3.38 -4.86
CA SER A 72 -0.02 2.56 -4.14
C SER A 72 0.36 3.20 -2.81
N THR A 73 0.78 2.39 -1.85
CA THR A 73 1.29 2.89 -0.57
C THR A 73 2.51 3.78 -0.77
N SER A 74 3.37 3.46 -1.75
CA SER A 74 4.54 4.27 -2.09
C SER A 74 4.14 5.66 -2.58
N GLN A 75 3.14 5.78 -3.46
CA GLN A 75 2.61 7.08 -3.87
C GLN A 75 2.04 7.88 -2.69
N ILE A 76 1.31 7.22 -1.78
CA ILE A 76 0.81 7.86 -0.55
C ILE A 76 1.97 8.33 0.33
N TYR A 77 3.06 7.57 0.41
CA TYR A 77 4.26 7.95 1.15
C TYR A 77 4.92 9.20 0.54
N ASP A 78 5.10 9.20 -0.78
CA ASP A 78 5.69 10.33 -1.52
C ASP A 78 4.86 11.60 -1.33
N TRP A 79 3.52 11.51 -1.44
CA TRP A 79 2.61 12.64 -1.20
C TRP A 79 2.67 13.15 0.25
N LEU A 80 2.87 12.25 1.21
CA LEU A 80 3.07 12.64 2.60
C LEU A 80 4.42 13.32 2.80
N GLN A 81 5.48 12.89 2.13
CA GLN A 81 6.80 13.55 2.19
C GLN A 81 6.80 14.93 1.52
N GLU A 82 6.06 15.09 0.41
CA GLU A 82 5.92 16.38 -0.26
C GLU A 82 5.19 17.41 0.62
N ARG A 83 4.17 16.97 1.38
CA ARG A 83 3.41 17.85 2.28
C ARG A 83 4.06 18.02 3.65
N TYR A 84 4.78 17.02 4.13
CA TYR A 84 5.40 17.00 5.45
C TYR A 84 6.87 16.65 5.31
N VAL A 85 7.74 17.65 5.55
CA VAL A 85 9.20 17.58 5.38
C VAL A 85 9.84 16.39 6.09
N GLU A 86 9.26 15.93 7.20
CA GLU A 86 9.75 14.77 7.94
C GLU A 86 8.58 13.91 8.46
N LEU A 87 8.61 12.61 8.15
CA LEU A 87 7.65 11.62 8.64
C LEU A 87 8.27 10.83 9.80
N ASP A 88 7.53 10.66 10.89
CA ASP A 88 7.99 9.99 12.11
C ASP A 88 7.86 8.44 12.05
N PHE A 89 7.56 7.90 10.87
CA PHE A 89 7.38 6.48 10.59
C PHE A 89 8.03 6.05 9.26
N LYS A 90 8.26 4.74 9.12
CA LYS A 90 8.83 4.13 7.90
C LYS A 90 7.74 3.65 6.95
N ASP A 91 8.10 3.49 5.67
CA ASP A 91 7.22 2.95 4.61
C ASP A 91 6.48 1.65 5.02
N ARG A 92 7.19 0.69 5.64
CA ARG A 92 6.56 -0.56 6.12
C ARG A 92 5.39 -0.31 7.08
N THR A 93 5.50 0.69 7.94
CA THR A 93 4.45 1.06 8.90
C THR A 93 3.25 1.63 8.15
N LEU A 94 3.49 2.52 7.17
CA LEU A 94 2.44 3.07 6.31
C LEU A 94 1.74 1.96 5.52
N ARG A 95 2.47 0.99 4.98
CA ARG A 95 1.89 -0.13 4.22
C ARG A 95 0.93 -0.97 5.06
N LEU A 96 1.33 -1.35 6.27
CA LEU A 96 0.46 -2.05 7.21
C LEU A 96 -0.75 -1.20 7.58
N TYR A 97 -0.56 0.11 7.73
CA TYR A 97 -1.63 1.04 8.07
C TYR A 97 -2.66 1.19 6.95
N VAL A 98 -2.21 1.48 5.73
CA VAL A 98 -3.05 1.62 4.53
C VAL A 98 -3.84 0.35 4.25
N ASN A 99 -3.24 -0.84 4.44
CA ASN A 99 -3.98 -2.09 4.30
C ASN A 99 -5.13 -2.20 5.32
N LYS A 100 -4.89 -1.84 6.58
CA LYS A 100 -5.95 -1.82 7.60
C LYS A 100 -7.05 -0.80 7.27
N VAL A 101 -6.69 0.39 6.79
CA VAL A 101 -7.65 1.40 6.36
C VAL A 101 -8.48 0.87 5.18
N ARG A 102 -7.86 0.18 4.22
CA ARG A 102 -8.60 -0.44 3.12
C ARG A 102 -9.60 -1.50 3.58
N GLU A 103 -9.24 -2.32 4.56
CA GLU A 103 -10.13 -3.30 5.17
C GLU A 103 -11.27 -2.62 5.95
N GLU A 104 -10.96 -1.60 6.76
CA GLU A 104 -11.92 -0.86 7.60
C GLU A 104 -12.97 -0.12 6.77
N TYR A 105 -12.57 0.50 5.66
CA TYR A 105 -13.45 1.29 4.80
C TYR A 105 -13.91 0.55 3.53
N ASN A 106 -13.60 -0.74 3.40
CA ASN A 106 -13.91 -1.57 2.22
C ASN A 106 -13.41 -0.98 0.88
N LEU A 107 -12.20 -0.41 0.89
CA LEU A 107 -11.53 0.26 -0.24
C LEU A 107 -10.54 -0.69 -0.94
N SER A 108 -11.06 -1.80 -1.48
CA SER A 108 -10.23 -2.73 -2.26
C SER A 108 -9.62 -2.03 -3.48
N LYS A 109 -8.34 -2.31 -3.78
CA LYS A 109 -7.69 -1.78 -4.99
C LYS A 109 -8.46 -2.20 -6.24
N GLU A 110 -8.81 -1.22 -7.07
CA GLU A 110 -9.25 -1.49 -8.42
C GLU A 110 -8.05 -2.00 -9.24
N LYS A 111 -8.22 -3.14 -9.88
CA LYS A 111 -7.21 -3.70 -10.77
C LYS A 111 -7.21 -2.85 -12.05
N ASN A 112 -6.26 -1.94 -12.16
CA ASN A 112 -5.92 -1.38 -13.46
C ASN A 112 -5.32 -2.51 -14.32
N ILE A 113 -6.10 -3.03 -15.26
CA ILE A 113 -5.61 -3.97 -16.27
C ILE A 113 -4.71 -3.15 -17.19
N ARG A 114 -3.39 -3.24 -17.00
CA ARG A 114 -2.43 -2.70 -17.97
C ARG A 114 -2.47 -3.58 -19.23
N GLN A 115 -3.06 -3.08 -20.30
CA GLN A 115 -2.88 -3.63 -21.65
C GLN A 115 -1.61 -3.01 -22.25
N TYR A 116 -0.47 -3.64 -22.03
CA TYR A 116 0.70 -3.43 -22.89
C TYR A 116 1.25 -4.81 -23.20
N GLU A 117 1.05 -5.24 -24.44
CA GLU A 117 1.73 -6.40 -25.00
C GLU A 117 2.93 -5.88 -25.81
N GLU A 118 4.08 -6.50 -25.61
CA GLU A 118 5.27 -6.28 -26.41
C GLU A 118 4.98 -6.84 -27.81
N VAL A 119 4.86 -5.96 -28.80
CA VAL A 119 4.64 -6.35 -30.19
C VAL A 119 5.99 -6.72 -30.79
N GLU A 120 6.10 -7.91 -31.38
CA GLU A 120 7.32 -8.34 -32.11
C GLU A 120 7.74 -7.27 -33.13
N GLU A 121 9.05 -7.00 -33.23
CA GLU A 121 9.60 -6.05 -34.20
C GLU A 121 9.28 -6.51 -35.63
N LEU A 122 8.44 -5.75 -36.33
CA LEU A 122 8.06 -6.03 -37.72
C LEU A 122 9.08 -5.41 -38.71
N PRO A 123 9.18 -5.94 -39.94
CA PRO A 123 10.05 -5.39 -40.98
C PRO A 123 9.81 -3.90 -41.29
N MET A 124 10.78 -3.26 -41.95
CA MET A 124 10.70 -1.85 -42.36
C MET A 124 9.37 -1.53 -43.07
N GLY A 125 8.70 -0.46 -42.63
CA GLY A 125 7.44 0.02 -43.23
C GLY A 125 6.17 -0.64 -42.69
N TYR A 126 6.28 -1.66 -41.83
CA TYR A 126 5.11 -2.37 -41.26
C TYR A 126 4.72 -1.90 -39.85
N GLN A 127 5.54 -1.05 -39.21
CA GLN A 127 5.26 -0.51 -37.88
C GLN A 127 5.54 0.99 -37.80
N ALA A 128 4.65 1.71 -37.13
CA ALA A 128 4.80 3.12 -36.79
C ALA A 128 4.34 3.36 -35.35
N GLN A 129 5.05 4.23 -34.64
CA GLN A 129 4.59 4.82 -33.40
C GLN A 129 3.70 6.02 -33.69
N VAL A 130 2.55 6.08 -33.03
CA VAL A 130 1.62 7.21 -33.10
C VAL A 130 1.50 7.80 -31.72
N ASP A 131 1.87 9.07 -31.59
CA ASP A 131 1.66 9.84 -30.37
C ASP A 131 0.55 10.87 -30.61
N LEU A 132 -0.48 10.82 -29.76
CA LEU A 132 -1.56 11.80 -29.72
C LEU A 132 -1.31 12.76 -28.56
N GLY A 133 -1.30 14.05 -28.86
CA GLY A 133 -1.09 15.12 -27.88
C GLY A 133 -2.24 16.10 -27.85
N GLN A 134 -2.36 16.85 -26.75
CA GLN A 134 -3.20 18.03 -26.69
C GLN A 134 -2.46 19.16 -25.99
N ILE A 135 -2.62 20.39 -26.50
CA ILE A 135 -1.98 21.58 -25.95
C ILE A 135 -2.96 22.76 -25.94
N TRP A 136 -2.91 23.55 -24.87
CA TRP A 136 -3.63 24.82 -24.79
C TRP A 136 -2.77 25.96 -25.33
N LEU A 137 -3.21 26.58 -26.43
CA LEU A 137 -2.54 27.73 -27.02
C LEU A 137 -3.32 29.02 -26.73
N HIS A 138 -2.59 30.13 -26.61
CA HIS A 138 -3.18 31.44 -26.42
C HIS A 138 -3.34 32.13 -27.78
N ARG A 139 -4.53 32.68 -28.03
CA ARG A 139 -4.79 33.53 -29.19
C ARG A 139 -4.35 34.98 -28.92
N PRO A 140 -4.15 35.81 -29.95
CA PRO A 140 -3.81 37.22 -29.79
C PRO A 140 -4.84 38.03 -28.98
N ASP A 141 -6.10 37.58 -28.97
CA ASP A 141 -7.21 38.15 -28.18
C ASP A 141 -7.22 37.67 -26.70
N ARG A 142 -6.17 36.99 -26.25
CA ARG A 142 -6.01 36.38 -24.90
C ARG A 142 -6.96 35.23 -24.58
N THR A 143 -7.75 34.75 -25.54
CA THR A 143 -8.54 33.53 -25.35
C THR A 143 -7.67 32.28 -25.51
N LYS A 144 -8.07 31.18 -24.87
CA LYS A 144 -7.36 29.88 -24.97
C LYS A 144 -8.09 28.96 -25.94
N ILE A 145 -7.34 28.31 -26.82
CA ILE A 145 -7.84 27.26 -27.69
C ILE A 145 -7.13 25.94 -27.38
N LYS A 146 -7.88 24.86 -27.32
CA LYS A 146 -7.34 23.51 -27.17
C LYS A 146 -7.05 22.95 -28.56
N VAL A 147 -5.80 22.61 -28.81
CA VAL A 147 -5.34 22.01 -30.06
C VAL A 147 -5.00 20.54 -29.80
N TYR A 148 -5.41 19.68 -30.72
CA TYR A 148 -5.05 18.28 -30.74
C TYR A 148 -3.93 18.08 -31.76
N CYS A 149 -2.87 17.39 -31.36
CA CYS A 149 -1.72 17.08 -32.18
C CYS A 149 -1.67 15.57 -32.44
N PHE A 150 -1.28 15.20 -33.65
CA PHE A 150 -1.02 13.83 -34.06
C PHE A 150 0.39 13.80 -34.64
N SER A 151 1.26 12.98 -34.07
CA SER A 151 2.58 12.69 -34.65
C SER A 151 2.71 11.21 -34.91
N MET A 152 3.24 10.87 -36.07
CA MET A 152 3.49 9.50 -36.48
C MET A 152 4.97 9.38 -36.87
N VAL A 153 5.66 8.40 -36.31
CA VAL A 153 7.06 8.09 -36.60
C VAL A 153 7.14 6.62 -37.00
N LEU A 154 7.73 6.31 -38.15
CA LEU A 154 7.96 4.91 -38.54
C LEU A 154 8.98 4.29 -37.57
N SER A 155 8.68 3.12 -37.02
CA SER A 155 9.51 2.49 -35.97
C SER A 155 10.97 2.26 -36.41
N HIS A 156 11.20 2.17 -37.74
CA HIS A 156 12.52 1.94 -38.33
C HIS A 156 13.18 3.20 -38.92
N SER A 157 12.69 4.41 -38.65
CA SER A 157 13.19 5.64 -39.29
C SER A 157 14.54 6.14 -38.76
N ARG A 158 15.17 5.44 -37.81
CA ARG A 158 16.49 5.80 -37.24
C ARG A 158 17.65 4.99 -37.82
N TYR A 159 17.49 4.39 -39.00
CA TYR A 159 18.59 3.76 -39.72
C TYR A 159 19.33 4.81 -40.56
N ASN A 160 20.50 5.23 -40.07
CA ASN A 160 21.54 6.12 -40.64
C ASN A 160 21.59 7.58 -40.09
N SER A 161 22.48 7.78 -39.11
CA SER A 161 23.44 8.89 -39.11
C SER A 161 24.84 8.30 -39.11
#